data_AF-A0A364RJD3-F1
#
_entry.id   AF-A0A364RJD3-F1
#
_cell.length_a   1.000
_cell.length_b   1.000
_cell.length_c   1.000
_cell.angle_alpha   90.00
_cell.angle_beta   90.00
_cell.angle_gamma   90.00
#
_symmetry.space_group_name_H-M   'P 1'
#
loop_
_entity.id
_entity.type
_entity.pdbx_description
1 polymer ?
#
loop_
_entity_poly.entity_id
_entity_poly.type
_entity_poly.pdbx_seq_one_letter_code
_entity_poly.pdbx_strand_id
1 'polypeptide(L)'
;MSKAKGRSLMNDVIMPKVYGIGAAVVIVGALFKIMHWPFADVMLIIGLGTEAIIFLMSAFQPVPHDPDWARVYPQLADDYHGEALMPATAVANNGPSLTGKLDDMMKGANITPETINSLGLGLNRLSETTAQMADMSQATIATQDYSVKVRAAADQLDSMNKAYATTAESLSKMAISTTDAQAYHSQVQDMTRNLGALNAVYEMELQDANSHLKAMNKFYGNLSIAMENLTDASKDTDQFKQEVSRLTQNLHSLNTVYGNMLTAMKG
;
A
#
# COMPACT_ATOMS: atom_id res chain seq x y z
N MET A 1 -6.74 52.61 -8.57
CA MET A 1 -8.17 52.19 -8.60
C MET A 1 -8.25 50.68 -8.42
N SER A 2 -8.71 50.22 -7.25
CA SER A 2 -8.88 48.79 -6.96
C SER A 2 -10.15 48.28 -7.65
N LYS A 3 -10.01 47.46 -8.71
CA LYS A 3 -11.14 46.71 -9.26
C LYS A 3 -11.35 45.47 -8.40
N ALA A 4 -12.16 45.59 -7.37
CA ALA A 4 -12.76 44.46 -6.67
C ALA A 4 -13.69 43.72 -7.66
N LYS A 5 -13.15 42.72 -8.37
CA LYS A 5 -13.92 41.86 -9.27
C LYS A 5 -14.42 40.67 -8.45
N GLY A 6 -15.74 40.51 -8.40
CA GLY A 6 -16.43 39.63 -7.45
C GLY A 6 -15.94 38.18 -7.46
N ARG A 7 -15.78 37.60 -6.26
CA ARG A 7 -15.61 36.16 -6.03
C ARG A 7 -16.69 35.42 -6.81
N SER A 8 -16.30 34.64 -7.81
CA SER A 8 -17.25 33.78 -8.49
C SER A 8 -17.58 32.65 -7.53
N LEU A 9 -18.76 32.68 -6.93
CA LEU A 9 -19.23 31.65 -5.97
C LEU A 9 -19.07 30.24 -6.55
N MET A 10 -19.20 30.11 -7.87
CA MET A 10 -18.97 28.89 -8.65
C MET A 10 -17.53 28.36 -8.52
N ASN A 11 -16.50 29.17 -8.79
CA ASN A 11 -15.13 28.66 -8.83
C ASN A 11 -14.50 28.61 -7.42
N ASP A 12 -14.81 29.58 -6.55
CA ASP A 12 -14.13 29.70 -5.26
C ASP A 12 -14.75 28.84 -4.15
N VAL A 13 -16.04 28.49 -4.25
CA VAL A 13 -16.78 27.78 -3.19
C VAL A 13 -17.30 26.42 -3.65
N ILE A 14 -17.78 26.30 -4.89
CA ILE A 14 -18.35 25.05 -5.40
C ILE A 14 -17.24 24.12 -5.89
N MET A 15 -16.22 24.62 -6.60
CA MET A 15 -15.18 23.76 -7.17
C MET A 15 -14.35 22.99 -6.14
N PRO A 16 -13.89 23.57 -5.01
CA PRO A 16 -13.16 22.82 -3.99
C PRO A 16 -14.00 21.66 -3.42
N LYS A 17 -15.32 21.84 -3.33
CA LYS A 17 -16.24 20.79 -2.88
C LYS A 17 -16.39 19.69 -3.92
N VAL A 18 -16.44 20.04 -5.21
CA VAL A 18 -16.49 19.07 -6.31
C VAL A 18 -15.21 18.23 -6.35
N TYR A 19 -14.03 18.84 -6.20
CA TYR A 19 -12.76 18.11 -6.08
C TYR A 19 -12.74 17.19 -4.85
N GLY A 20 -13.19 17.68 -3.69
CA GLY A 20 -13.25 16.88 -2.47
C GLY A 20 -14.20 15.68 -2.56
N ILE A 21 -15.37 15.87 -3.18
CA ILE A 21 -16.35 14.79 -3.38
C ILE A 21 -15.83 13.78 -4.41
N GLY A 22 -15.23 14.24 -5.51
CA GLY A 22 -14.61 13.38 -6.53
C GLY A 22 -13.51 12.51 -5.94
N ALA A 23 -12.57 13.12 -5.23
CA ALA A 23 -11.47 12.41 -4.57
C ALA A 23 -11.98 11.35 -3.58
N ALA A 24 -13.05 11.64 -2.82
CA ALA A 24 -13.65 10.66 -1.92
C ALA A 24 -14.18 9.43 -2.67
N VAL A 25 -14.86 9.61 -3.81
CA VAL A 25 -15.38 8.49 -4.63
C VAL A 25 -14.22 7.66 -5.20
N VAL A 26 -13.13 8.29 -5.65
CA VAL A 26 -11.92 7.60 -6.14
C VAL A 26 -11.26 6.78 -5.03
N ILE A 27 -11.10 7.35 -3.84
CA ILE A 27 -10.50 6.67 -2.68
C ILE A 27 -11.32 5.44 -2.29
N VAL A 28 -12.66 5.53 -2.31
CA VAL A 28 -13.53 4.37 -2.04
C VAL A 28 -13.38 3.31 -3.14
N GLY A 29 -13.29 3.70 -4.41
CA GLY A 29 -13.04 2.76 -5.51
C GLY A 29 -11.69 2.04 -5.40
N ALA A 30 -10.63 2.78 -5.06
CA ALA A 30 -9.31 2.21 -4.80
C ALA A 30 -9.30 1.26 -3.59
N LEU A 31 -10.01 1.62 -2.52
CA LEU A 31 -10.16 0.79 -1.32
C LEU A 31 -10.81 -0.56 -1.66
N PHE A 32 -11.90 -0.55 -2.43
CA PHE A 32 -12.57 -1.78 -2.86
C PHE A 32 -11.65 -2.68 -3.69
N LYS A 33 -10.80 -2.08 -4.55
CA LYS A 33 -9.81 -2.81 -5.35
C LYS A 33 -8.73 -3.47 -4.50
N ILE A 34 -8.22 -2.78 -3.47
CA ILE A 34 -7.21 -3.33 -2.56
C ILE A 34 -7.80 -4.45 -1.68
N MET A 35 -9.04 -4.28 -1.22
CA MET A 35 -9.72 -5.24 -0.34
C MET A 35 -10.36 -6.43 -1.09
N HIS A 36 -10.29 -6.46 -2.42
CA HIS A 36 -10.85 -7.52 -3.28
C HIS A 36 -12.35 -7.79 -3.04
N TRP A 37 -13.11 -6.75 -2.70
CA TRP A 37 -14.55 -6.88 -2.47
C TRP A 37 -15.31 -7.13 -3.78
N PRO A 38 -16.48 -7.80 -3.73
CA PRO A 38 -17.31 -7.96 -4.92
C PRO A 38 -17.65 -6.59 -5.51
N PHE A 39 -17.69 -6.49 -6.84
CA PHE A 39 -17.88 -5.25 -7.60
C PHE A 39 -16.74 -4.21 -7.54
N ALA A 40 -15.55 -4.58 -7.06
CA ALA A 40 -14.41 -3.67 -6.98
C ALA A 40 -14.04 -3.00 -8.30
N ASP A 41 -14.06 -3.75 -9.42
CA ASP A 41 -13.75 -3.19 -10.74
C ASP A 41 -14.77 -2.14 -11.18
N VAL A 42 -16.05 -2.38 -10.93
CA VAL A 42 -17.13 -1.45 -11.26
C VAL A 42 -17.00 -0.18 -10.44
N MET A 43 -16.72 -0.30 -9.14
CA MET A 43 -16.54 0.86 -8.25
C MET A 43 -15.30 1.68 -8.63
N LEU A 44 -14.21 1.03 -9.06
CA LEU A 44 -13.00 1.70 -9.52
C LEU A 44 -13.22 2.44 -10.85
N ILE A 45 -13.96 1.84 -11.78
CA ILE A 45 -14.35 2.49 -13.05
C ILE A 45 -15.20 3.74 -12.79
N ILE A 46 -16.14 3.67 -11.84
CA ILE A 46 -16.97 4.82 -11.46
C ILE A 46 -16.11 5.92 -10.82
N GLY A 47 -15.18 5.56 -9.93
CA GLY A 47 -14.25 6.52 -9.31
C GLY A 47 -13.39 7.24 -10.33
N LEU A 48 -12.65 6.48 -11.16
CA LEU A 48 -11.79 7.04 -12.20
C LEU A 48 -12.58 7.80 -13.27
N GLY A 49 -13.79 7.36 -13.61
CA GLY A 49 -14.68 8.08 -14.52
C GLY A 49 -15.15 9.42 -13.97
N THR A 50 -15.43 9.48 -12.66
CA THR A 50 -15.76 10.74 -11.96
C THR A 50 -14.57 11.71 -12.02
N GLU A 51 -13.36 11.21 -11.78
CA GLU A 51 -12.13 12.00 -11.83
C GLU A 51 -11.84 12.56 -13.24
N ALA A 52 -12.08 11.76 -14.28
CA ALA A 52 -11.92 12.19 -15.66
C ALA A 52 -12.85 13.38 -16.01
N ILE A 53 -14.09 13.36 -15.52
CA ILE A 53 -15.05 14.47 -15.73
C ILE A 53 -14.62 15.72 -14.96
N ILE A 54 -14.12 15.55 -13.72
CA ILE A 54 -13.64 16.65 -12.89
C ILE A 54 -12.42 17.32 -13.51
N PHE A 55 -11.44 16.54 -14.01
CA PHE A 55 -10.27 17.09 -14.72
C PHE A 55 -10.66 17.78 -16.03
N LEU A 56 -11.67 17.26 -16.73
CA LEU A 56 -12.17 17.92 -17.93
C LEU A 56 -12.81 19.27 -17.59
N MET A 57 -13.55 19.37 -16.48
CA MET A 57 -14.08 20.65 -16.01
C MET A 57 -12.99 21.58 -15.47
N SER A 58 -11.94 21.06 -14.84
CA SER A 58 -10.83 21.86 -14.31
C SER A 58 -10.03 22.56 -15.40
N ALA A 59 -9.95 21.97 -16.60
CA ALA A 59 -9.26 22.56 -17.74
C ALA A 59 -9.87 23.91 -18.20
N PHE A 60 -11.14 24.16 -17.89
CA PHE A 60 -11.82 25.42 -18.21
C PHE A 60 -11.73 26.47 -17.11
N GLN A 61 -10.98 26.21 -16.02
CA GLN A 61 -10.82 27.18 -14.94
C GLN A 61 -9.78 28.26 -15.27
N PRO A 62 -10.07 29.54 -14.96
CA PRO A 62 -9.07 30.60 -15.02
C PRO A 62 -7.90 30.30 -14.08
N VAL A 63 -6.68 30.56 -14.53
CA VAL A 63 -5.45 30.41 -13.73
C VAL A 63 -5.60 31.21 -12.43
N PRO A 64 -5.37 30.60 -11.24
CA PRO A 64 -5.36 31.34 -9.97
C PRO A 64 -4.35 32.48 -10.07
N HIS A 65 -4.80 33.71 -9.82
CA HIS A 65 -3.89 34.85 -9.75
C HIS A 65 -3.13 34.76 -8.42
N ASP A 66 -1.80 34.76 -8.48
CA ASP A 66 -0.99 34.76 -7.27
C ASP A 66 -1.33 35.99 -6.41
N PRO A 67 -1.25 35.88 -5.07
CA PRO A 67 -1.40 37.01 -4.17
C PRO A 67 -0.43 38.11 -4.58
N ASP A 68 -0.91 39.36 -4.65
CA ASP A 68 -0.09 40.50 -5.03
C ASP A 68 0.88 40.86 -3.89
N TRP A 69 1.99 40.11 -3.80
CA TRP A 69 3.00 40.21 -2.76
C TRP A 69 3.62 41.61 -2.67
N ALA A 70 3.57 42.38 -3.75
CA ALA A 70 4.00 43.79 -3.80
C ALA A 70 3.20 44.68 -2.83
N ARG A 71 1.99 44.27 -2.43
CA ARG A 71 1.18 45.02 -1.46
C ARG A 71 1.57 44.76 0.00
N VAL A 72 2.19 43.62 0.29
CA VAL A 72 2.59 43.19 1.63
C VAL A 72 4.07 43.50 1.88
N TYR A 73 4.90 43.48 0.83
CA TYR A 73 6.31 43.82 0.87
C TYR A 73 6.63 44.85 -0.23
N PRO A 74 6.56 46.15 0.07
CA PRO A 74 6.86 47.22 -0.89
C PRO A 74 8.27 47.13 -1.49
N GLN A 75 9.19 46.43 -0.80
CA GLN A 75 10.59 46.25 -1.16
C GLN A 75 10.81 45.33 -2.38
N LEU A 76 9.77 44.58 -2.80
CA LEU A 76 9.80 43.66 -3.95
C LEU A 76 9.15 44.26 -5.21
N ALA A 77 8.65 45.49 -5.14
CA ALA A 77 8.07 46.15 -6.30
C ALA A 77 9.18 46.68 -7.22
N ASP A 78 9.00 46.55 -8.53
CA ASP A 78 9.98 46.99 -9.55
C ASP A 78 10.24 48.51 -9.51
N ASP A 79 9.37 49.28 -8.85
CA ASP A 79 9.45 50.74 -8.64
C ASP A 79 9.96 51.12 -7.23
N TYR A 80 10.50 50.18 -6.47
CA TYR A 80 11.05 50.44 -5.13
C TYR A 80 12.36 51.24 -5.21
N HIS A 81 12.24 52.56 -5.16
CA HIS A 81 13.34 53.46 -4.87
C HIS A 81 13.57 53.47 -3.34
N GLY A 82 14.53 52.66 -2.87
CA GLY A 82 15.06 52.81 -1.52
C GLY A 82 15.45 54.27 -1.27
N GLU A 83 15.22 54.74 -0.03
CA GLU A 83 15.39 56.13 0.41
C GLU A 83 16.72 56.73 -0.08
N ALA A 84 16.69 57.34 -1.25
CA ALA A 84 17.82 57.99 -1.84
C ALA A 84 18.01 59.30 -1.08
N LEU A 85 19.09 59.37 -0.30
CA LEU A 85 19.62 60.60 0.27
C LEU A 85 19.60 61.69 -0.82
N MET A 86 18.74 62.68 -0.66
CA MET A 86 18.62 63.80 -1.60
C MET A 86 19.98 64.51 -1.72
N PRO A 87 20.59 64.63 -2.92
CA PRO A 87 21.73 65.51 -3.10
C PRO A 87 21.21 66.95 -3.08
N ALA A 88 21.74 67.76 -2.17
CA ALA A 88 21.45 69.18 -2.08
C ALA A 88 21.75 69.89 -3.42
N THR A 89 20.80 70.72 -3.83
CA THR A 89 20.82 71.56 -5.03
C THR A 89 22.08 72.43 -5.12
N ALA A 90 22.78 72.35 -6.25
CA ALA A 90 23.92 73.20 -6.59
C ALA A 90 23.46 74.64 -6.89
N VAL A 91 24.02 75.61 -6.17
CA VAL A 91 23.85 77.04 -6.44
C VAL A 91 24.98 77.48 -7.37
N ALA A 92 24.61 77.94 -8.57
CA ALA A 92 25.51 78.54 -9.54
C ALA A 92 26.08 79.85 -8.98
N ASN A 93 27.41 79.99 -8.97
CA ASN A 93 28.04 81.27 -8.70
C ASN A 93 29.14 81.56 -9.72
N ASN A 94 28.94 82.67 -10.44
CA ASN A 94 29.89 83.27 -11.38
C ASN A 94 31.10 83.80 -10.59
N GLY A 95 32.21 83.08 -10.70
CA GLY A 95 33.55 83.45 -10.24
C GLY A 95 34.59 82.86 -11.19
N PRO A 96 35.83 83.39 -11.22
CA PRO A 96 36.78 83.22 -12.30
C PRO A 96 36.98 81.73 -12.62
N SER A 97 36.98 81.39 -13.91
CA SER A 97 36.97 80.02 -14.40
C SER A 97 37.95 79.14 -13.62
N LEU A 98 37.45 78.05 -13.05
CA LEU A 98 38.22 77.05 -12.28
C LEU A 98 39.51 76.62 -12.99
N THR A 99 39.53 76.64 -14.32
CA THR A 99 40.70 76.39 -15.17
C THR A 99 41.86 77.37 -14.95
N GLY A 100 41.61 78.65 -14.64
CA GLY A 100 42.66 79.65 -14.39
C GLY A 100 43.28 79.53 -13.00
N LYS A 101 42.47 79.24 -11.97
CA LYS A 101 42.99 78.94 -10.62
C LYS A 101 43.71 77.60 -10.54
N LEU A 102 43.33 76.62 -11.38
CA LEU A 102 44.07 75.39 -11.58
C LEU A 102 45.42 75.65 -12.27
N ASP A 103 45.49 76.52 -13.29
CA ASP A 103 46.74 76.88 -13.97
C ASP A 103 47.73 77.61 -13.03
N ASP A 104 47.23 78.53 -12.19
CA ASP A 104 48.02 79.21 -11.16
C ASP A 104 48.48 78.26 -10.03
N MET A 105 47.63 77.29 -9.65
CA MET A 105 48.03 76.24 -8.71
C MET A 105 49.03 75.25 -9.32
N MET A 106 48.92 74.93 -10.61
CA MET A 106 49.86 74.05 -11.31
C MET A 106 51.24 74.71 -11.47
N LYS A 107 51.29 76.03 -11.70
CA LYS A 107 52.53 76.81 -11.69
C LYS A 107 53.13 76.97 -10.29
N GLY A 108 52.29 77.17 -9.27
CA GLY A 108 52.74 77.38 -7.88
C GLY A 108 53.19 76.11 -7.16
N ALA A 109 52.65 74.95 -7.54
CA ALA A 109 52.93 73.67 -6.91
C ALA A 109 53.95 72.81 -7.70
N ASN A 110 54.89 73.43 -8.42
CA ASN A 110 56.01 72.76 -9.10
C ASN A 110 55.62 71.40 -9.75
N ILE A 111 54.49 71.38 -10.47
CA ILE A 111 53.97 70.17 -11.10
C ILE A 111 54.74 69.93 -12.40
N THR A 112 55.96 69.41 -12.25
CA THR A 112 56.83 68.97 -13.33
C THR A 112 56.23 67.73 -14.00
N PRO A 113 56.46 67.48 -15.30
CA PRO A 113 56.04 66.22 -15.96
C PRO A 113 56.42 64.95 -15.19
N GLU A 114 57.50 64.99 -14.41
CA GLU A 114 57.95 63.91 -13.52
C GLU A 114 57.04 63.65 -12.32
N THR A 115 56.41 64.67 -11.73
CA THR A 115 55.48 64.48 -10.58
C THR A 115 54.10 64.00 -11.03
N ILE A 116 53.66 64.36 -12.24
CA ILE A 116 52.48 63.77 -12.87
C ILE A 116 52.73 62.30 -13.21
N ASN A 117 53.92 61.98 -13.73
CA ASN A 117 54.31 60.61 -14.03
C ASN A 117 54.41 59.76 -12.75
N SER A 118 55.01 60.29 -11.68
CA SER A 118 55.10 59.58 -10.39
C SER A 118 53.73 59.40 -9.72
N LEU A 119 52.81 60.35 -9.87
CA LEU A 119 51.42 60.22 -9.42
C LEU A 119 50.66 59.17 -10.24
N GLY A 120 50.83 59.15 -11.57
CA GLY A 120 50.25 58.13 -12.45
C GLY A 120 50.76 56.73 -12.11
N LEU A 121 52.06 56.59 -11.85
CA LEU A 121 52.66 55.34 -11.37
C LEU A 121 52.14 54.96 -9.97
N GLY A 122 51.91 55.92 -9.09
CA GLY A 122 51.30 55.71 -7.77
C GLY A 122 49.85 55.22 -7.85
N LEU A 123 49.04 55.84 -8.70
CA LEU A 123 47.65 55.43 -8.95
C LEU A 123 47.56 54.06 -9.63
N ASN A 124 48.47 53.77 -10.57
CA ASN A 124 48.55 52.44 -11.17
C ASN A 124 48.91 51.37 -10.13
N ARG A 125 49.89 51.64 -9.25
CA ARG A 125 50.23 50.72 -8.15
C ARG A 125 49.08 50.53 -7.16
N LEU A 126 48.34 51.59 -6.84
CA LEU A 126 47.18 51.50 -5.96
C LEU A 126 46.05 50.69 -6.62
N SER A 127 45.80 50.90 -7.91
CA SER A 127 44.82 50.13 -8.69
C SER A 127 45.21 48.65 -8.74
N GLU A 128 46.48 48.35 -8.98
CA GLU A 128 47.01 46.98 -9.00
C GLU A 128 46.92 46.32 -7.63
N THR A 129 47.26 47.04 -6.55
CA THR A 129 47.13 46.55 -5.17
C THR A 129 45.66 46.31 -4.80
N THR A 130 44.76 47.18 -5.24
CA THR A 130 43.31 47.04 -4.99
C THR A 130 42.72 45.87 -5.78
N ALA A 131 43.17 45.66 -7.03
CA ALA A 131 42.80 44.49 -7.82
C ALA A 131 43.29 43.18 -7.15
N GLN A 132 44.53 43.16 -6.65
CA GLN A 132 45.07 42.02 -5.90
C GLN A 132 44.33 41.77 -4.58
N MET A 133 43.91 42.82 -3.86
CA MET A 133 43.07 42.67 -2.66
C MET A 133 41.67 42.13 -2.98
N ALA A 134 41.08 42.55 -4.11
CA ALA A 134 39.81 42.00 -4.59
C ALA A 134 39.94 40.51 -4.93
N ASP A 135 41.01 40.11 -5.61
CA ASP A 135 41.29 38.69 -5.92
C ASP A 135 41.56 37.85 -4.66
N MET A 136 42.27 38.39 -3.66
CA MET A 136 42.51 37.71 -2.38
C MET A 136 41.21 37.55 -1.56
N SER A 137 40.32 38.55 -1.60
CA SER A 137 38.98 38.46 -1.01
C SER A 137 38.17 37.34 -1.68
N GLN A 138 38.20 37.26 -3.02
CA GLN A 138 37.52 36.21 -3.77
C GLN A 138 38.11 34.81 -3.52
N ALA A 139 39.44 34.68 -3.37
CA ALA A 139 40.11 33.43 -3.03
C ALA A 139 39.80 32.95 -1.60
N THR A 140 39.62 33.88 -0.66
CA THR A 140 39.20 33.57 0.72
C THR A 140 37.76 33.04 0.74
N ILE A 141 36.86 33.65 -0.04
CA ILE A 141 35.48 33.17 -0.23
C ILE A 141 35.47 31.76 -0.84
N ALA A 142 36.30 31.51 -1.86
CA ALA A 142 36.40 30.19 -2.48
C ALA A 142 36.93 29.10 -1.53
N THR A 143 37.84 29.45 -0.61
CA THR A 143 38.37 28.51 0.40
C THR A 143 37.34 28.16 1.47
N GLN A 144 36.53 29.16 1.88
CA GLN A 144 35.41 28.95 2.79
C GLN A 144 34.34 28.07 2.13
N ASP A 145 34.00 28.34 0.87
CA ASP A 145 33.03 27.56 0.09
C ASP A 145 33.51 26.11 -0.15
N TYR A 146 34.81 25.91 -0.41
CA TYR A 146 35.42 24.58 -0.50
C TYR A 146 35.26 23.80 0.81
N SER A 147 35.54 24.43 1.96
CA SER A 147 35.39 23.78 3.26
C SER A 147 33.95 23.39 3.58
N VAL A 148 32.98 24.21 3.17
CA VAL A 148 31.54 23.90 3.28
C VAL A 148 31.17 22.73 2.37
N LYS A 149 31.62 22.73 1.11
CA LYS A 149 31.35 21.65 0.15
C LYS A 149 31.99 20.33 0.55
N VAL A 150 33.20 20.34 1.13
CA VAL A 150 33.86 19.13 1.63
C VAL A 150 33.11 18.54 2.83
N ARG A 151 32.63 19.38 3.77
CA ARG A 151 31.76 18.90 4.86
C ARG A 151 30.45 18.33 4.35
N ALA A 152 29.78 19.04 3.44
CA ALA A 152 28.55 18.56 2.82
C ALA A 152 28.76 17.24 2.06
N ALA A 153 29.89 17.08 1.38
CA ALA A 153 30.25 15.82 0.74
C ALA A 153 30.52 14.69 1.75
N ALA A 154 31.16 14.99 2.88
CA ALA A 154 31.35 14.01 3.96
C ALA A 154 30.01 13.55 4.56
N ASP A 155 29.07 14.48 4.78
CA ASP A 155 27.72 14.16 5.27
C ASP A 155 26.93 13.32 4.24
N GLN A 156 27.09 13.63 2.95
CA GLN A 156 26.50 12.85 1.87
C GLN A 156 27.10 11.44 1.79
N LEU A 157 28.41 11.29 2.01
CA LEU A 157 29.08 9.99 2.07
C LEU A 157 28.64 9.16 3.29
N ASP A 158 28.43 9.79 4.45
CA ASP A 158 27.86 9.12 5.62
C ASP A 158 26.43 8.62 5.33
N SER A 159 25.62 9.46 4.69
CA SER A 159 24.27 9.10 4.24
C SER A 159 24.30 7.96 3.22
N MET A 160 25.25 7.97 2.29
CA MET A 160 25.45 6.91 1.31
C MET A 160 25.88 5.60 1.98
N ASN A 161 26.74 5.65 3.00
CA ASN A 161 27.18 4.47 3.74
C ASN A 161 26.01 3.84 4.53
N LYS A 162 25.18 4.68 5.17
CA LYS A 162 23.93 4.24 5.82
C LYS A 162 22.99 3.58 4.81
N ALA A 163 22.77 4.20 3.66
CA ALA A 163 21.95 3.63 2.60
C ALA A 163 22.51 2.28 2.12
N TYR A 164 23.82 2.17 1.92
CA TYR A 164 24.50 0.92 1.56
C TYR A 164 24.30 -0.19 2.61
N ALA A 165 24.43 0.14 3.90
CA ALA A 165 24.18 -0.80 4.99
C ALA A 165 22.72 -1.29 4.98
N THR A 166 21.76 -0.38 4.81
CA THR A 166 20.34 -0.73 4.69
C THR A 166 20.04 -1.55 3.43
N THR A 167 20.67 -1.25 2.30
CA THR A 167 20.54 -2.02 1.06
C THR A 167 21.13 -3.42 1.21
N ALA A 168 22.29 -3.56 1.85
CA ALA A 168 22.88 -4.87 2.13
C ALA A 168 21.99 -5.72 3.05
N GLU A 169 21.41 -5.11 4.08
CA GLU A 169 20.43 -5.78 4.95
C GLU A 169 19.17 -6.19 4.17
N SER A 170 18.65 -5.31 3.32
CA SER A 170 17.47 -5.59 2.49
C SER A 170 17.75 -6.70 1.47
N LEU A 171 18.95 -6.73 0.88
CA LEU A 171 19.38 -7.79 -0.03
C LEU A 171 19.48 -9.14 0.69
N SER A 172 19.99 -9.13 1.93
CA SER A 172 20.01 -10.32 2.81
C SER A 172 18.58 -10.81 3.12
N LYS A 173 17.68 -9.89 3.49
CA LYS A 173 16.25 -10.21 3.71
C LYS A 173 15.57 -10.72 2.45
N MET A 174 15.92 -10.21 1.28
CA MET A 174 15.39 -10.69 -0.01
C MET A 174 15.86 -12.11 -0.33
N ALA A 175 17.12 -12.44 -0.06
CA ALA A 175 17.64 -13.80 -0.21
C ALA A 175 16.94 -14.80 0.72
N ILE A 176 16.70 -14.40 1.98
CA ILE A 176 15.92 -15.20 2.96
C ILE A 176 14.47 -15.35 2.47
N SER A 177 13.82 -14.25 2.08
CA SER A 177 12.44 -14.27 1.56
C SER A 177 12.28 -15.15 0.32
N THR A 178 13.31 -15.27 -0.53
CA THR A 178 13.28 -16.16 -1.70
C THR A 178 13.34 -17.63 -1.28
N THR A 179 14.13 -17.93 -0.24
CA THR A 179 14.20 -19.28 0.35
C THR A 179 12.88 -19.64 1.04
N ASP A 180 12.30 -18.70 1.79
CA ASP A 180 10.98 -18.87 2.43
C ASP A 180 9.87 -19.07 1.39
N ALA A 181 9.93 -18.36 0.25
CA ALA A 181 8.98 -18.54 -0.85
C ALA A 181 9.07 -19.95 -1.47
N GLN A 182 10.28 -20.51 -1.62
CA GLN A 182 10.46 -21.90 -2.07
C GLN A 182 9.92 -22.91 -1.04
N ALA A 183 10.23 -22.70 0.25
CA ALA A 183 9.71 -23.54 1.32
C ALA A 183 8.17 -23.49 1.37
N TYR A 184 7.59 -22.30 1.23
CA TYR A 184 6.14 -22.11 1.14
C TYR A 184 5.54 -22.83 -0.07
N HIS A 185 6.18 -22.74 -1.25
CA HIS A 185 5.73 -23.47 -2.44
C HIS A 185 5.71 -24.99 -2.20
N SER A 186 6.77 -25.54 -1.60
CA SER A 186 6.82 -26.95 -1.21
C SER A 186 5.69 -27.31 -0.24
N GLN A 187 5.47 -26.49 0.78
CA GLN A 187 4.41 -26.71 1.77
C GLN A 187 3.01 -26.70 1.14
N VAL A 188 2.75 -25.80 0.19
CA VAL A 188 1.48 -25.73 -0.55
C VAL A 188 1.32 -26.95 -1.45
N GLN A 189 2.38 -27.44 -2.07
CA GLN A 189 2.36 -28.65 -2.89
C GLN A 189 2.03 -29.88 -2.03
N ASP A 190 2.66 -30.01 -0.86
CA ASP A 190 2.36 -31.08 0.10
C ASP A 190 0.94 -30.99 0.64
N MET A 191 0.46 -29.78 0.95
CA MET A 191 -0.93 -29.57 1.35
C MET A 191 -1.91 -29.97 0.25
N THR A 192 -1.62 -29.63 -1.01
CA THR A 192 -2.45 -30.03 -2.17
C THR A 192 -2.47 -31.54 -2.33
N ARG A 193 -1.32 -32.20 -2.17
CA ARG A 193 -1.21 -33.66 -2.21
C ARG A 193 -2.02 -34.31 -1.09
N ASN A 194 -1.95 -33.75 0.12
CA ASN A 194 -2.72 -34.23 1.27
C ASN A 194 -4.23 -34.03 1.08
N LEU A 195 -4.66 -32.88 0.54
CA LEU A 195 -6.08 -32.65 0.20
C LEU A 195 -6.57 -33.62 -0.87
N GLY A 196 -5.75 -33.91 -1.88
CA GLY A 196 -6.05 -34.93 -2.89
C GLY A 196 -6.19 -36.32 -2.29
N ALA A 197 -5.27 -36.69 -1.39
CA ALA A 197 -5.35 -37.96 -0.66
C ALA A 197 -6.60 -38.03 0.24
N LEU A 198 -6.96 -36.93 0.90
CA LEU A 198 -8.14 -36.85 1.76
C LEU A 198 -9.44 -37.00 0.96
N ASN A 199 -9.52 -36.38 -0.22
CA ASN A 199 -10.65 -36.59 -1.13
C ASN A 199 -10.75 -38.05 -1.59
N ALA A 200 -9.62 -38.71 -1.89
CA ALA A 200 -9.61 -40.12 -2.25
C ALA A 200 -10.07 -41.02 -1.09
N VAL A 201 -9.67 -40.71 0.15
CA VAL A 201 -10.19 -41.39 1.35
C VAL A 201 -11.68 -41.14 1.52
N TYR A 202 -12.17 -39.93 1.27
CA TYR A 202 -13.60 -39.60 1.37
C TYR A 202 -14.45 -40.41 0.37
N GLU A 203 -13.97 -40.56 -0.86
CA GLU A 203 -14.62 -41.38 -1.87
C GLU A 203 -14.57 -42.88 -1.49
N MET A 204 -13.44 -43.34 -0.93
CA MET A 204 -13.31 -44.69 -0.40
C MET A 204 -14.26 -44.96 0.77
N GLU A 205 -14.39 -44.03 1.72
CA GLU A 205 -15.33 -44.10 2.85
C GLU A 205 -16.79 -44.15 2.37
N LEU A 206 -17.16 -43.33 1.39
CA LEU A 206 -18.49 -43.40 0.79
C LEU A 206 -18.75 -44.76 0.11
N GLN A 207 -17.74 -45.30 -0.58
CA GLN A 207 -17.84 -46.61 -1.19
C GLN A 207 -17.95 -47.73 -0.13
N ASP A 208 -17.16 -47.67 0.94
CA ASP A 208 -17.18 -48.65 2.01
C ASP A 208 -18.50 -48.57 2.80
N ALA A 209 -19.00 -47.37 3.09
CA ALA A 209 -20.32 -47.17 3.67
C ALA A 209 -21.43 -47.80 2.81
N ASN A 210 -21.36 -47.66 1.48
CA ASN A 210 -22.31 -48.30 0.57
C ASN A 210 -22.18 -49.83 0.58
N SER A 211 -20.95 -50.36 0.62
CA SER A 211 -20.68 -51.78 0.82
C SER A 211 -21.26 -52.29 2.14
N HIS A 212 -21.08 -51.53 3.22
CA HIS A 212 -21.59 -51.83 4.56
C HIS A 212 -23.12 -51.84 4.58
N LEU A 213 -23.78 -50.87 3.95
CA LEU A 213 -25.24 -50.86 3.79
C LEU A 213 -25.75 -52.09 3.03
N LYS A 214 -25.06 -52.53 1.97
CA LYS A 214 -25.41 -53.78 1.26
C LYS A 214 -25.24 -55.00 2.15
N ALA A 215 -24.13 -55.10 2.88
CA ALA A 215 -23.88 -56.19 3.81
C ALA A 215 -24.94 -56.23 4.91
N MET A 216 -25.32 -55.05 5.44
CA MET A 216 -26.34 -54.91 6.46
C MET A 216 -27.74 -55.27 5.92
N ASN A 217 -28.11 -54.84 4.71
CA ASN A 217 -29.36 -55.26 4.07
C ASN A 217 -29.43 -56.77 3.88
N LYS A 218 -28.32 -57.39 3.44
CA LYS A 218 -28.24 -58.85 3.30
C LYS A 218 -28.33 -59.55 4.66
N PHE A 219 -27.70 -59.00 5.69
CA PHE A 219 -27.80 -59.49 7.06
C PHE A 219 -29.24 -59.44 7.56
N TYR A 220 -29.96 -58.33 7.38
CA TYR A 220 -31.37 -58.23 7.74
C TYR A 220 -32.24 -59.25 6.99
N GLY A 221 -32.00 -59.46 5.70
CA GLY A 221 -32.70 -60.50 4.93
C GLY A 221 -32.45 -61.90 5.49
N ASN A 222 -31.19 -62.25 5.76
CA ASN A 222 -30.84 -63.53 6.37
C ASN A 222 -31.44 -63.70 7.77
N LEU A 223 -31.49 -62.63 8.56
CA LEU A 223 -32.06 -62.65 9.90
C LEU A 223 -33.58 -62.81 9.85
N SER A 224 -34.25 -62.19 8.88
CA SER A 224 -35.67 -62.41 8.60
C SER A 224 -35.95 -63.88 8.26
N ILE A 225 -35.15 -64.49 7.36
CA ILE A 225 -35.27 -65.91 7.01
C ILE A 225 -35.02 -66.79 8.24
N ALA A 226 -34.03 -66.47 9.06
CA ALA A 226 -33.75 -67.21 10.29
C ALA A 226 -34.92 -67.13 11.29
N MET A 227 -35.54 -65.96 11.43
CA MET A 227 -36.73 -65.77 12.27
C MET A 227 -37.96 -66.51 11.73
N GLU A 228 -38.13 -66.56 10.41
CA GLU A 228 -39.18 -67.36 9.75
C GLU A 228 -38.97 -68.85 10.00
N ASN A 229 -37.76 -69.37 9.79
CA ASN A 229 -37.42 -70.76 10.10
C ASN A 229 -37.61 -71.12 11.58
N LEU A 230 -37.30 -70.20 12.50
CA LEU A 230 -37.55 -70.39 13.93
C LEU A 230 -39.05 -70.45 14.23
N THR A 231 -39.85 -69.65 13.54
CA THR A 231 -41.31 -69.65 13.67
C THR A 231 -41.91 -70.97 13.15
N ASP A 232 -41.43 -71.45 12.00
CA ASP A 232 -41.83 -72.74 11.44
C ASP A 232 -41.42 -73.91 12.33
N ALA A 233 -40.19 -73.92 12.84
CA ALA A 233 -39.74 -74.93 13.80
C ALA A 233 -40.57 -74.93 15.09
N SER A 234 -40.99 -73.75 15.57
CA SER A 234 -41.91 -73.64 16.70
C SER A 234 -43.26 -74.27 16.39
N LYS A 235 -43.80 -74.04 15.18
CA LYS A 235 -45.07 -74.62 14.73
C LYS A 235 -44.99 -76.14 14.59
N ASP A 236 -43.90 -76.65 14.02
CA ASP A 236 -43.65 -78.10 13.92
C ASP A 236 -43.51 -78.74 15.30
N THR A 237 -42.87 -78.06 16.24
CA THR A 237 -42.77 -78.51 17.64
C THR A 237 -44.14 -78.59 18.32
N ASP A 238 -45.03 -77.62 18.06
CA ASP A 238 -46.41 -77.64 18.55
C ASP A 238 -47.21 -78.80 17.93
N GLN A 239 -47.06 -79.06 16.64
CA GLN A 239 -47.69 -80.22 15.98
C GLN A 239 -47.16 -81.54 16.55
N PHE A 240 -45.85 -81.67 16.72
CA PHE A 240 -45.23 -82.84 17.32
C PHE A 240 -45.78 -83.09 18.73
N LYS A 241 -45.90 -82.04 19.57
CA LYS A 241 -46.52 -82.14 20.90
C LYS A 241 -47.95 -82.66 20.82
N GLN A 242 -48.76 -82.20 19.87
CA GLN A 242 -50.13 -82.68 19.69
C GLN A 242 -50.18 -84.15 19.29
N GLU A 243 -49.32 -84.58 18.36
CA GLU A 243 -49.26 -85.98 17.91
C GLU A 243 -48.75 -86.91 19.02
N VAL A 244 -47.74 -86.49 19.81
CA VAL A 244 -47.29 -87.24 20.99
C VAL A 244 -48.40 -87.34 22.04
N SER A 245 -49.20 -86.28 22.24
CA SER A 245 -50.35 -86.31 23.15
C SER A 245 -51.41 -87.29 22.66
N ARG A 246 -51.74 -87.28 21.36
CA ARG A 246 -52.66 -88.27 20.75
C ARG A 246 -52.14 -89.69 20.86
N LEU A 247 -50.86 -89.92 20.56
CA LEU A 247 -50.23 -91.24 20.69
C LEU A 247 -50.33 -91.75 22.13
N THR A 248 -50.05 -90.88 23.11
CA THR A 248 -50.18 -91.20 24.54
C THR A 248 -51.61 -91.61 24.88
N GLN A 249 -52.60 -90.86 24.38
CA GLN A 249 -54.01 -91.15 24.60
C GLN A 249 -54.47 -92.46 23.94
N ASN A 250 -53.98 -92.73 22.73
CA ASN A 250 -54.22 -93.99 22.02
C ASN A 250 -53.56 -95.17 22.75
N LEU A 251 -52.32 -95.03 23.23
CA LEU A 251 -51.63 -96.05 24.03
C LEU A 251 -52.38 -96.33 25.34
N HIS A 252 -52.87 -95.29 26.03
CA HIS A 252 -53.68 -95.48 27.22
C HIS A 252 -54.96 -96.26 26.91
N SER A 253 -55.68 -95.86 25.84
CA SER A 253 -56.90 -96.54 25.38
C SER A 253 -56.64 -98.01 25.03
N LEU A 254 -55.53 -98.29 24.34
CA LEU A 254 -55.10 -99.64 23.98
C LEU A 254 -54.80 -100.47 25.23
N ASN A 255 -54.09 -99.90 26.20
CA ASN A 255 -53.76 -100.57 27.46
C ASN A 255 -55.02 -100.85 28.30
N THR A 256 -56.02 -99.97 28.27
CA THR A 256 -57.34 -100.21 28.88
C THR A 256 -58.06 -101.38 28.21
N VAL A 257 -58.06 -101.48 26.88
CA VAL A 257 -58.66 -102.61 26.14
C VAL A 257 -57.94 -103.92 26.44
N TYR A 258 -56.60 -103.92 26.45
CA TYR A 258 -55.81 -105.10 26.82
C TYR A 258 -56.04 -105.50 28.29
N GLY A 259 -56.14 -104.53 29.22
CA GLY A 259 -56.48 -104.78 30.61
C GLY A 259 -57.87 -105.40 30.76
N ASN A 260 -58.87 -104.86 30.06
CA ASN A 260 -60.23 -105.40 30.05
C ASN A 260 -60.29 -106.81 29.44
N MET A 261 -59.52 -107.10 28.39
CA MET A 261 -59.39 -108.47 27.85
C MET A 261 -58.66 -109.42 28.80
N LEU A 262 -57.63 -108.97 29.50
CA LEU A 262 -56.91 -109.79 30.48
C LEU A 262 -57.78 -110.12 31.69
N THR A 263 -58.58 -109.16 32.17
CA THR A 263 -59.56 -109.38 33.25
C THR A 263 -60.68 -110.32 32.80
N ALA A 264 -61.14 -110.20 31.55
CA ALA A 264 -62.13 -111.10 30.95
C ALA A 264 -61.60 -112.52 30.67
N MET A 265 -60.28 -112.74 30.58
CA MET A 265 -59.67 -114.07 30.46
C MET A 265 -59.28 -114.70 31.81
N LYS A 266 -59.29 -113.93 32.91
CA LYS A 266 -58.92 -114.41 34.26
C LYS A 266 -60.11 -114.56 35.22
N GLY A 267 -61.29 -114.07 34.86
CA GLY A 267 -62.58 -114.40 35.49
C GLY A 267 -63.29 -115.49 34.72
#